data_AF-A0A3Q4MFV4-F1
#
_entry.id   AF-A0A3Q4MFV4-F1
#
_cell.length_a   1.000
_cell.length_b   1.000
_cell.length_c   1.000
_cell.angle_alpha   90.00
_cell.angle_beta   90.00
_cell.angle_gamma   90.00
#
_symmetry.space_group_name_H-M   'P 1'
#
loop_
_entity.id
_entity.type
_entity.pdbx_description
1 polymer ?
#
loop_
_entity_poly.entity_id
_entity_poly.type
_entity_poly.pdbx_seq_one_letter_code
_entity_poly.pdbx_strand_id
1 'polypeptide(L)'
;WLDERSQAVEMHCWVCFATEQDDPGAEWLSPCRCRGSTKWVHLTCLQYWLDNRLRVSQQPIRCQLCEVAYSVIFPQMGPLVDFLRVVDRTLTAIGPFGTLGLLFGTAYWTALSYGAVTVVQVMGRANGMMAIRGARPVLLLSGLPAIPVLLILGKTVRWDDCVLKLWQKCCYEPKLPSGTCTPGICRSADFLTSRMLCGALLFPSIAVLTGRLLFPSVTSHLQRALLGGSAYVLLKGVLKVYFTKQLFIMHAGRRILNYGDVQRAERHRDGSSN
;
A
#
# COMPACT_ATOMS: atom_id res chain seq x y z
N TRP A 1 -17.84 67.41 2.99
CA TRP A 1 -17.70 66.90 1.60
C TRP A 1 -16.28 66.49 1.26
N LEU A 2 -15.49 65.90 2.17
CA LEU A 2 -14.24 65.23 1.83
C LEU A 2 -13.89 64.21 2.92
N ASP A 3 -14.40 62.98 2.80
CA ASP A 3 -13.59 61.77 3.11
C ASP A 3 -14.16 60.45 2.52
N GLU A 4 -14.83 60.53 1.37
CA GLU A 4 -15.31 59.36 0.61
C GLU A 4 -14.35 58.98 -0.54
N ARG A 5 -13.05 59.26 -0.37
CA ARG A 5 -12.01 58.78 -1.29
C ARG A 5 -11.47 57.46 -0.77
N SER A 6 -11.94 56.39 -1.40
CA SER A 6 -11.23 55.12 -1.49
C SER A 6 -11.05 54.39 -0.14
N GLN A 7 -12.12 53.74 0.33
CA GLN A 7 -11.96 52.62 1.26
C GLN A 7 -11.13 51.55 0.53
N ALA A 8 -9.80 51.63 0.64
CA ALA A 8 -8.90 50.60 0.20
C ALA A 8 -9.33 49.34 0.96
N VAL A 9 -9.93 48.38 0.25
CA VAL A 9 -10.41 47.15 0.86
C VAL A 9 -9.19 46.43 1.39
N GLU A 10 -8.99 46.52 2.70
CA GLU A 10 -7.88 45.90 3.38
C GLU A 10 -7.90 44.39 3.12
N MET A 11 -6.80 43.89 2.59
CA MET A 11 -6.66 42.48 2.24
C MET A 11 -6.38 41.72 3.53
N HIS A 12 -7.26 40.77 3.86
CA HIS A 12 -7.06 39.88 5.00
C HIS A 12 -7.15 38.43 4.54
N CYS A 13 -6.23 37.59 4.98
CA CYS A 13 -6.21 36.18 4.62
C CYS A 13 -7.33 35.44 5.37
N TRP A 14 -8.30 34.82 4.70
CA TRP A 14 -9.39 34.11 5.39
C TRP A 14 -8.97 32.83 6.13
N VAL A 15 -7.71 32.37 5.98
CA VAL A 15 -7.17 31.20 6.68
C VAL A 15 -6.47 31.58 7.99
N CYS A 16 -5.56 32.56 7.94
CA CYS A 16 -4.76 32.97 9.10
C CYS A 16 -5.17 34.31 9.70
N PHE A 17 -6.10 35.03 9.06
CA PHE A 17 -6.62 36.34 9.47
C PHE A 17 -5.61 37.49 9.48
N ALA A 18 -4.37 37.28 9.04
CA ALA A 18 -3.35 38.32 8.90
C ALA A 18 -3.70 39.29 7.75
N THR A 19 -3.32 40.56 7.91
CA THR A 19 -3.48 41.60 6.89
C THR A 19 -2.17 41.82 6.10
N GLU A 20 -2.22 42.65 5.06
CA GLU A 20 -1.03 43.05 4.29
C GLU A 20 0.05 43.72 5.15
N GLN A 21 -0.33 44.38 6.26
CA GLN A 21 0.62 45.03 7.16
C GLN A 21 1.42 44.03 8.01
N ASP A 22 0.81 42.89 8.34
CA ASP A 22 1.45 41.86 9.17
C ASP A 22 2.52 41.08 8.38
N ASP A 23 2.34 40.92 7.07
CA ASP A 23 3.26 40.18 6.20
C ASP A 23 3.37 40.82 4.79
N PRO A 24 4.12 41.93 4.64
CA PRO A 24 4.20 42.68 3.39
C PRO A 24 4.95 41.94 2.26
N GLY A 25 5.63 40.83 2.58
CA GLY A 25 6.30 39.97 1.59
C GLY A 25 5.43 38.81 1.08
N ALA A 26 4.21 38.65 1.59
CA ALA A 26 3.37 37.51 1.28
C ALA A 26 2.80 37.57 -0.16
N GLU A 27 2.74 36.42 -0.82
CA GLU A 27 2.11 36.29 -2.14
C GLU A 27 0.60 36.08 -1.99
N TRP A 28 -0.19 37.06 -2.41
CA TRP A 28 -1.65 37.08 -2.30
C TRP A 28 -2.35 36.56 -3.55
N LEU A 29 -3.41 35.77 -3.37
CA LEU A 29 -4.22 35.21 -4.45
C LEU A 29 -5.71 35.44 -4.23
N SER A 30 -6.44 35.41 -5.35
CA SER A 30 -7.90 35.43 -5.43
C SER A 30 -8.40 34.23 -6.25
N PRO A 31 -8.51 33.04 -5.65
CA PRO A 31 -8.82 31.80 -6.36
C PRO A 31 -10.31 31.63 -6.69
N CYS A 32 -11.18 32.55 -6.24
CA CYS A 32 -12.63 32.46 -6.40
C CYS A 32 -13.28 33.79 -6.81
N ARG A 33 -14.60 33.77 -7.07
CA ARG A 33 -15.40 34.94 -7.48
C ARG A 33 -16.03 35.71 -6.31
N CYS A 34 -15.58 35.46 -5.07
CA CYS A 34 -16.10 36.16 -3.89
C CYS A 34 -15.77 37.67 -3.97
N ARG A 35 -16.58 38.49 -3.28
CA ARG A 35 -16.44 39.96 -3.25
C ARG A 35 -15.83 40.44 -1.93
N GLY A 36 -15.25 41.63 -1.96
CA GLY A 36 -14.63 42.25 -0.79
C GLY A 36 -13.36 41.54 -0.35
N SER A 37 -13.11 41.54 0.96
CA SER A 37 -11.93 40.98 1.60
C SER A 37 -11.93 39.44 1.68
N THR A 38 -13.12 38.82 1.60
CA THR A 38 -13.29 37.34 1.67
C THR A 38 -12.67 36.56 0.51
N LYS A 39 -12.25 37.23 -0.57
CA LYS A 39 -11.62 36.59 -1.73
C LYS A 39 -10.11 36.39 -1.58
N TRP A 40 -9.46 37.09 -0.65
CA TRP A 40 -8.01 37.17 -0.55
C TRP A 40 -7.43 36.10 0.38
N VAL A 41 -6.33 35.49 -0.04
CA VAL A 41 -5.63 34.46 0.75
C VAL A 41 -4.17 34.39 0.35
N HIS A 42 -3.29 34.08 1.30
CA HIS A 42 -1.89 33.80 1.00
C HIS A 42 -1.74 32.49 0.21
N LEU A 43 -0.76 32.44 -0.70
CA LEU A 43 -0.40 31.23 -1.45
C LEU A 43 -0.12 30.05 -0.53
N THR A 44 0.71 30.26 0.49
CA THR A 44 1.13 29.24 1.45
C THR A 44 -0.04 28.71 2.27
N CYS A 45 -0.90 29.59 2.76
CA CYS A 45 -2.11 29.23 3.52
C CYS A 45 -3.09 28.41 2.68
N LEU A 46 -3.30 28.82 1.42
CA LEU A 46 -4.21 28.12 0.51
C LEU A 46 -3.65 26.74 0.12
N GLN A 47 -2.36 26.63 -0.17
CA GLN A 47 -1.69 25.36 -0.46
C GLN A 47 -1.85 24.38 0.70
N TYR A 48 -1.57 24.82 1.93
CA TYR A 48 -1.73 23.99 3.12
C TYR A 48 -3.18 23.54 3.33
N TRP A 49 -4.13 24.46 3.17
CA TRP A 49 -5.56 24.14 3.31
C TRP A 49 -6.03 23.13 2.25
N LEU A 50 -5.60 23.29 0.98
CA LEU A 50 -5.89 22.36 -0.10
C LEU A 50 -5.28 20.98 0.16
N ASP A 51 -4.04 20.91 0.64
CA ASP A 51 -3.38 19.63 0.95
C ASP A 51 -4.14 18.84 2.02
N ASN A 52 -4.63 19.54 3.04
CA ASN A 52 -5.40 18.89 4.10
C ASN A 52 -6.77 18.37 3.61
N ARG A 53 -7.37 19.05 2.62
CA ARG A 53 -8.63 18.63 1.99
C ARG A 53 -8.44 17.49 0.98
N LEU A 54 -7.39 17.53 0.16
CA LEU A 54 -7.09 16.50 -0.86
C LEU A 54 -6.73 15.15 -0.24
N ARG A 55 -6.17 15.13 0.98
CA ARG A 55 -5.94 13.89 1.75
C ARG A 55 -7.22 13.14 2.09
N VAL A 56 -8.34 13.86 2.26
CA VAL A 56 -9.64 13.31 2.63
C VAL A 56 -10.48 12.98 1.40
N SER A 57 -10.43 13.83 0.36
CA SER A 57 -11.23 13.66 -0.85
C SER A 57 -10.45 14.05 -2.10
N GLN A 58 -10.49 13.20 -3.13
CA GLN A 58 -9.85 13.46 -4.43
C GLN A 58 -10.75 14.27 -5.41
N GLN A 59 -11.85 14.84 -4.92
CA GLN A 59 -12.76 15.65 -5.73
C GLN A 59 -12.21 17.06 -5.97
N PRO A 60 -12.55 17.71 -7.10
CA PRO A 60 -12.15 19.10 -7.34
C PRO A 60 -12.70 20.00 -6.24
N ILE A 61 -11.80 20.70 -5.54
CA ILE A 61 -12.16 21.52 -4.39
C ILE A 61 -12.85 22.79 -4.88
N ARG A 62 -14.04 23.07 -4.33
CA ARG A 62 -14.86 24.24 -4.66
C ARG A 62 -14.85 25.23 -3.52
N CYS A 63 -15.01 26.51 -3.86
CA CYS A 63 -15.28 27.55 -2.88
C CYS A 63 -16.63 27.29 -2.19
N GLN A 64 -16.70 27.40 -0.87
CA GLN A 64 -17.94 27.16 -0.13
C GLN A 64 -18.98 28.28 -0.24
N LEU A 65 -18.57 29.48 -0.67
CA LEU A 65 -19.47 30.63 -0.79
C LEU A 65 -19.98 30.83 -2.21
N CYS A 66 -19.12 30.65 -3.21
CA CYS A 66 -19.47 30.89 -4.62
C CYS A 66 -19.44 29.64 -5.50
N GLU A 67 -19.12 28.47 -4.94
CA GLU A 67 -19.11 27.15 -5.60
C GLU A 67 -18.18 27.00 -6.82
N VAL A 68 -17.40 28.02 -7.13
CA VAL A 68 -16.36 28.00 -8.17
C VAL A 68 -15.29 26.99 -7.79
N ALA A 69 -14.93 26.12 -8.74
CA ALA A 69 -13.85 25.16 -8.58
C ALA A 69 -12.49 25.86 -8.62
N TYR A 70 -11.60 25.53 -7.69
CA TYR A 70 -10.24 26.04 -7.68
C TYR A 70 -9.43 25.41 -8.82
N SER A 71 -8.80 26.25 -9.63
CA SER A 71 -7.93 25.85 -10.75
C SER A 71 -6.50 25.63 -10.27
N VAL A 72 -6.17 24.37 -9.96
CA VAL A 72 -4.81 23.95 -9.59
C VAL A 72 -4.15 23.27 -10.78
N ILE A 73 -3.09 23.88 -11.31
CA ILE A 73 -2.29 23.27 -12.36
C ILE A 73 -1.14 22.51 -11.72
N PHE A 74 -1.09 21.20 -11.98
CA PHE A 74 0.04 20.36 -11.63
C PHE A 74 1.00 20.32 -12.82
N PRO A 75 2.32 20.52 -12.62
CA PRO A 75 3.30 20.33 -13.68
C PRO A 75 3.20 18.93 -14.31
N GLN A 76 3.61 18.77 -15.56
CA GLN A 76 3.56 17.44 -16.19
C GLN A 76 4.64 16.54 -15.57
N MET A 77 4.23 15.34 -15.14
CA MET A 77 5.14 14.35 -14.60
C MET A 77 5.91 13.68 -15.75
N GLY A 78 7.20 13.39 -15.54
CA GLY A 78 7.95 12.59 -16.50
C GLY A 78 7.42 11.15 -16.55
N PRO A 79 7.56 10.45 -17.70
CA PRO A 79 7.00 9.10 -17.90
C PRO A 79 7.52 8.05 -16.90
N LEU A 80 8.71 8.27 -16.33
CA LEU A 80 9.33 7.41 -15.33
C LEU A 80 8.49 7.35 -14.03
N VAL A 81 7.92 8.47 -13.60
CA VAL A 81 7.12 8.56 -12.36
C VAL A 81 5.83 7.76 -12.52
N ASP A 82 5.19 7.84 -13.69
CA ASP A 82 3.96 7.11 -13.98
C ASP A 82 4.22 5.61 -14.07
N PHE A 83 5.31 5.19 -14.70
CA PHE A 83 5.74 3.80 -14.69
C PHE A 83 5.95 3.27 -13.26
N LEU A 84 6.67 4.03 -12.41
CA LEU A 84 6.88 3.64 -11.02
C LEU A 84 5.57 3.55 -10.22
N ARG A 85 4.60 4.43 -10.50
CA ARG A 85 3.27 4.37 -9.88
C ARG A 85 2.50 3.11 -10.28
N VAL A 86 2.60 2.69 -11.54
CA VAL A 86 2.01 1.43 -12.03
C VAL A 86 2.68 0.23 -11.35
N VAL A 87 4.01 0.23 -11.22
CA VAL A 87 4.75 -0.83 -10.53
C VAL A 87 4.35 -0.91 -9.04
N ASP A 88 4.24 0.21 -8.33
CA ASP A 88 3.84 0.19 -6.92
C ASP A 88 2.39 -0.29 -6.73
N ARG A 89 1.49 0.10 -7.64
CA ARG A 89 0.09 -0.34 -7.65
C ARG A 89 -0.04 -1.83 -7.93
N THR A 90 0.70 -2.34 -8.91
CA THR A 90 0.71 -3.78 -9.26
C THR A 90 1.32 -4.61 -8.13
N LEU A 91 2.45 -4.19 -7.55
CA LEU A 91 3.03 -4.85 -6.39
C LEU A 91 2.09 -4.89 -5.19
N THR A 92 1.35 -3.80 -4.94
CA THR A 92 0.38 -3.74 -3.84
C THR A 92 -0.84 -4.61 -4.13
N ALA A 93 -1.29 -4.70 -5.39
CA ALA A 93 -2.38 -5.58 -5.80
C ALA A 93 -2.01 -7.07 -5.73
N ILE A 94 -0.75 -7.41 -6.04
CA ILE A 94 -0.25 -8.80 -6.01
C ILE A 94 0.12 -9.24 -4.59
N GLY A 95 0.46 -8.31 -3.70
CA GLY A 95 0.80 -8.55 -2.29
C GLY A 95 -0.05 -9.63 -1.58
N PRO A 96 -1.39 -9.54 -1.54
CA PRO A 96 -2.24 -10.52 -0.85
C PRO A 96 -2.19 -11.92 -1.46
N PHE A 97 -1.93 -12.05 -2.76
CA PHE A 97 -1.77 -13.37 -3.41
C PHE A 97 -0.42 -14.00 -3.06
N GLY A 98 0.64 -13.18 -3.01
CA GLY A 98 1.97 -13.63 -2.60
C GLY A 98 1.98 -14.15 -1.16
N THR A 99 1.27 -13.50 -0.25
CA THR A 99 1.18 -13.97 1.14
C THR A 99 0.33 -15.20 1.31
N LEU A 100 -0.78 -15.29 0.59
CA LEU A 100 -1.58 -16.50 0.57
C LEU A 100 -0.73 -17.70 0.07
N GLY A 101 0.04 -17.51 -0.99
CA GLY A 101 0.97 -18.53 -1.50
C GLY A 101 2.06 -18.91 -0.49
N LEU A 102 2.63 -17.94 0.23
CA LEU A 102 3.63 -18.20 1.28
C LEU A 102 3.04 -18.98 2.47
N LEU A 103 1.83 -18.64 2.88
CA LEU A 103 1.12 -19.35 3.96
C LEU A 103 0.85 -20.81 3.57
N PHE A 104 0.31 -21.05 2.38
CA PHE A 104 0.10 -22.40 1.89
C PHE A 104 1.42 -23.17 1.68
N GLY A 105 2.45 -22.50 1.16
CA GLY A 105 3.77 -23.12 0.96
C GLY A 105 4.43 -23.54 2.26
N THR A 106 4.39 -22.69 3.30
CA THR A 106 4.96 -23.01 4.62
C THR A 106 4.17 -24.11 5.33
N ALA A 107 2.83 -24.05 5.31
CA ALA A 107 1.97 -25.11 5.87
C ALA A 107 2.16 -26.45 5.15
N TYR A 108 2.34 -26.42 3.83
CA TYR A 108 2.63 -27.61 3.04
C TYR A 108 4.00 -28.21 3.38
N TRP A 109 5.03 -27.36 3.50
CA TRP A 109 6.39 -27.81 3.83
C TRP A 109 6.47 -28.42 5.24
N THR A 110 5.76 -27.83 6.21
CA THR A 110 5.67 -28.41 7.55
C THR A 110 4.90 -29.72 7.54
N ALA A 111 3.76 -29.82 6.84
CA ALA A 111 3.04 -31.08 6.70
C ALA A 111 3.91 -32.18 6.05
N LEU A 112 4.70 -31.82 5.04
CA LEU A 112 5.63 -32.73 4.38
C LEU A 112 6.73 -33.23 5.34
N SER A 113 7.33 -32.32 6.13
CA SER A 113 8.38 -32.70 7.09
C SER A 113 7.84 -33.54 8.25
N TYR A 114 6.69 -33.19 8.81
CA TYR A 114 6.01 -34.00 9.82
C TYR A 114 5.61 -35.38 9.28
N GLY A 115 5.09 -35.44 8.04
CA GLY A 115 4.81 -36.70 7.35
C GLY A 115 6.03 -37.60 7.26
N ALA A 116 7.20 -37.05 6.88
CA ALA A 116 8.44 -37.82 6.81
C ALA A 116 8.87 -38.37 8.18
N VAL A 117 8.79 -37.53 9.22
CA VAL A 117 9.14 -37.93 10.59
C VAL A 117 8.23 -39.04 11.10
N THR A 118 6.91 -38.94 10.89
CA THR A 118 5.94 -39.96 11.34
C THR A 118 6.18 -41.32 10.69
N VAL A 119 6.48 -41.37 9.38
CA VAL A 119 6.79 -42.63 8.68
C VAL A 119 8.05 -43.29 9.27
N VAL A 120 9.09 -42.50 9.53
CA VAL A 120 10.35 -43.01 10.11
C VAL A 120 10.16 -43.47 11.55
N GLN A 121 9.31 -42.79 12.32
CA GLN A 121 8.99 -43.16 13.70
C GLN A 121 8.17 -44.47 13.77
N VAL A 122 7.20 -44.66 12.88
CA VAL A 122 6.32 -45.85 12.88
C VAL A 122 7.01 -47.09 12.31
N MET A 123 7.74 -46.95 11.19
CA MET A 123 8.38 -48.09 10.52
C MET A 123 9.78 -48.42 11.06
N GLY A 124 10.34 -47.55 11.90
CA GLY A 124 11.73 -47.62 12.37
C GLY A 124 12.72 -46.99 11.40
N ARG A 125 13.90 -46.59 11.91
CA ARG A 125 14.86 -45.72 11.19
C ARG A 125 15.37 -46.30 9.87
N ALA A 126 15.70 -47.59 9.83
CA ALA A 126 16.22 -48.25 8.64
C ALA A 126 15.12 -48.50 7.60
N ASN A 127 14.00 -49.10 8.03
CA ASN A 127 12.90 -49.47 7.12
C ASN A 127 12.14 -48.24 6.61
N GLY A 128 11.94 -47.21 7.45
CA GLY A 128 11.30 -45.96 7.03
C GLY A 128 12.12 -45.17 6.01
N MET A 129 13.46 -45.16 6.14
CA MET A 129 14.33 -44.51 5.16
C MET A 129 14.38 -45.28 3.83
N MET A 130 14.33 -46.61 3.87
CA MET A 130 14.21 -47.44 2.67
C MET A 130 12.85 -47.28 1.98
N ALA A 131 11.76 -47.18 2.75
CA ALA A 131 10.42 -46.92 2.22
C ALA A 131 10.32 -45.53 1.54
N ILE A 132 10.95 -44.50 2.11
CA ILE A 132 10.99 -43.15 1.53
C ILE A 132 11.86 -43.12 0.26
N ARG A 133 13.01 -43.80 0.24
CA ARG A 133 13.88 -43.81 -0.96
C ARG A 133 13.34 -44.68 -2.10
N GLY A 134 12.57 -45.73 -1.78
CA GLY A 134 12.00 -46.66 -2.77
C GLY A 134 10.65 -46.23 -3.36
N ALA A 135 9.97 -45.26 -2.75
CA ALA A 135 8.66 -44.79 -3.21
C ALA A 135 8.76 -43.78 -4.37
N ARG A 136 7.72 -43.74 -5.21
CA ARG A 136 7.65 -42.77 -6.32
C ARG A 136 7.59 -41.33 -5.78
N PRO A 137 8.32 -40.38 -6.38
CA PRO A 137 8.42 -39.00 -5.87
C PRO A 137 7.06 -38.28 -5.79
N VAL A 138 6.15 -38.52 -6.74
CA VAL A 138 4.80 -37.94 -6.73
C VAL A 138 3.95 -38.48 -5.59
N LEU A 139 4.08 -39.78 -5.27
CA LEU A 139 3.38 -40.40 -4.14
C LEU A 139 3.91 -39.90 -2.80
N LEU A 140 5.21 -39.60 -2.72
CA LEU A 140 5.83 -38.99 -1.55
C LEU A 140 5.32 -37.57 -1.31
N LEU A 141 5.24 -36.77 -2.38
CA LEU A 141 4.83 -35.37 -2.33
C LEU A 141 3.36 -35.20 -1.90
N SER A 142 2.48 -36.13 -2.26
CA SER A 142 1.06 -36.11 -1.84
C SER A 142 0.77 -36.94 -0.58
N GLY A 143 1.46 -38.06 -0.39
CA GLY A 143 1.18 -39.02 0.68
C GLY A 143 1.70 -38.60 2.04
N LEU A 144 2.91 -38.02 2.13
CA LEU A 144 3.46 -37.57 3.40
C LEU A 144 2.62 -36.47 4.09
N PRO A 145 2.22 -35.38 3.40
CA PRO A 145 1.38 -34.36 4.03
C PRO A 145 -0.05 -34.83 4.30
N ALA A 146 -0.53 -35.90 3.65
CA ALA A 146 -1.84 -36.48 3.95
C ALA A 146 -1.88 -37.12 5.35
N ILE A 147 -0.77 -37.67 5.86
CA ILE A 147 -0.70 -38.30 7.19
C ILE A 147 -1.04 -37.31 8.33
N PRO A 148 -0.36 -36.15 8.47
CA PRO A 148 -0.71 -35.15 9.48
C PRO A 148 -2.08 -34.51 9.20
N VAL A 149 -2.49 -34.34 7.93
CA VAL A 149 -3.84 -33.85 7.61
C VAL A 149 -4.90 -34.83 8.09
N LEU A 150 -4.72 -36.14 7.91
CA LEU A 150 -5.62 -37.18 8.40
C LEU A 150 -5.62 -37.26 9.93
N LEU A 151 -4.47 -37.06 10.58
CA LEU A 151 -4.38 -36.98 12.06
C LEU A 151 -5.11 -35.75 12.60
N ILE A 152 -4.95 -34.59 11.97
CA ILE A 152 -5.66 -33.36 12.33
C ILE A 152 -7.16 -33.54 12.05
N LEU A 153 -7.54 -34.04 10.88
CA LEU A 153 -8.93 -34.33 10.53
C LEU A 153 -9.55 -35.32 11.52
N GLY A 154 -8.85 -36.39 11.86
CA GLY A 154 -9.25 -37.37 12.87
C GLY A 154 -9.40 -36.79 14.27
N LYS A 155 -8.62 -35.76 14.62
CA LYS A 155 -8.74 -35.02 15.89
C LYS A 155 -9.82 -33.92 15.85
N THR A 156 -10.11 -33.36 14.67
CA THR A 156 -11.21 -32.39 14.47
C THR A 156 -12.58 -33.07 14.35
N VAL A 157 -12.60 -34.37 14.04
CA VAL A 157 -13.78 -35.20 14.30
C VAL A 157 -13.92 -35.26 15.81
N ARG A 158 -14.87 -34.49 16.33
CA ARG A 158 -15.22 -34.41 17.76
C ARG A 158 -15.86 -35.73 18.19
N TRP A 159 -15.07 -36.80 18.28
CA TRP A 159 -15.50 -38.06 18.87
C TRP A 159 -16.04 -37.83 20.28
N ASP A 160 -15.53 -36.82 20.99
CA ASP A 160 -16.07 -36.37 22.29
C ASP A 160 -17.54 -35.96 22.19
N ASP A 161 -17.98 -35.20 21.18
CA ASP A 161 -19.40 -34.85 21.02
C ASP A 161 -20.25 -36.06 20.67
N CYS A 162 -19.71 -36.99 19.89
CA CYS A 162 -20.44 -38.18 19.48
C CYS A 162 -20.62 -39.15 20.65
N VAL A 163 -19.57 -39.31 21.46
CA VAL A 163 -19.56 -40.09 22.70
C VAL A 163 -20.42 -39.39 23.76
N LEU A 164 -20.32 -38.06 23.92
CA LEU A 164 -21.17 -37.29 24.83
C LEU A 164 -22.64 -37.33 24.41
N LYS A 165 -22.96 -37.25 23.12
CA LYS A 165 -24.34 -37.44 22.62
C LYS A 165 -24.85 -38.86 22.85
N LEU A 166 -24.00 -39.87 22.68
CA LEU A 166 -24.36 -41.26 22.95
C LEU A 166 -24.55 -41.50 24.46
N TRP A 167 -23.71 -40.87 25.28
CA TRP A 167 -23.73 -40.97 26.74
C TRP A 167 -24.89 -40.17 27.36
N GLN A 168 -25.19 -38.96 26.88
CA GLN A 168 -26.37 -38.16 27.25
C GLN A 168 -27.68 -38.85 26.83
N LYS A 169 -27.67 -39.59 25.70
CA LYS A 169 -28.82 -40.38 25.25
C LYS A 169 -29.07 -41.62 26.10
N CYS A 170 -28.03 -42.16 26.75
CA CYS A 170 -28.12 -43.28 27.69
C CYS A 170 -28.37 -42.86 29.14
N CYS A 171 -27.89 -41.68 29.56
CA CYS A 171 -27.92 -41.18 30.93
C CYS A 171 -28.18 -39.67 30.96
N TYR A 172 -29.47 -39.27 30.93
CA TYR A 172 -29.99 -37.96 31.36
C TYR A 172 -29.76 -36.71 30.45
N GLU A 173 -30.85 -35.97 30.22
CA GLU A 173 -30.94 -34.69 29.49
C GLU A 173 -30.76 -33.47 30.42
N PRO A 174 -29.93 -32.49 30.02
CA PRO A 174 -30.29 -31.10 30.30
C PRO A 174 -30.16 -30.17 29.09
N LYS A 175 -31.18 -29.31 28.90
CA LYS A 175 -31.19 -28.14 28.00
C LYS A 175 -30.33 -27.00 28.54
N LEU A 176 -29.50 -26.36 27.69
CA LEU A 176 -29.48 -24.90 27.42
C LEU A 176 -28.42 -24.50 26.35
N PRO A 177 -28.34 -23.23 25.87
CA PRO A 177 -28.42 -22.87 24.45
C PRO A 177 -27.06 -22.52 23.81
N SER A 178 -27.03 -22.57 22.48
CA SER A 178 -25.89 -22.13 21.69
C SER A 178 -25.78 -20.61 21.66
N GLY A 179 -24.70 -20.08 22.24
CA GLY A 179 -24.24 -18.71 22.08
C GLY A 179 -23.07 -18.64 21.09
N THR A 180 -23.32 -17.95 19.98
CA THR A 180 -22.40 -17.54 18.91
C THR A 180 -21.14 -16.80 19.42
N CYS A 181 -20.01 -16.92 18.70
CA CYS A 181 -19.21 -15.78 18.19
C CYS A 181 -17.86 -16.19 17.59
N THR A 182 -17.74 -16.03 16.27
CA THR A 182 -16.50 -15.91 15.51
C THR A 182 -15.90 -14.51 15.67
N PRO A 183 -14.58 -14.34 15.93
CA PRO A 183 -13.94 -13.03 15.76
C PRO A 183 -12.95 -13.06 14.59
N GLY A 184 -13.40 -12.51 13.45
CA GLY A 184 -12.53 -12.03 12.38
C GLY A 184 -11.93 -10.67 12.74
N ILE A 185 -10.85 -10.64 13.52
CA ILE A 185 -10.15 -9.39 13.89
C ILE A 185 -8.61 -9.54 13.76
N CYS A 186 -8.11 -10.14 12.67
CA CYS A 186 -6.67 -10.14 12.36
C CYS A 186 -6.28 -9.62 10.96
N ARG A 187 -7.23 -9.28 10.08
CA ARG A 187 -6.92 -9.08 8.65
C ARG A 187 -6.15 -7.80 8.30
N SER A 188 -6.02 -6.81 9.19
CA SER A 188 -5.44 -5.50 8.86
C SER A 188 -3.93 -5.40 9.15
N ALA A 189 -3.41 -6.05 10.19
CA ALA A 189 -1.98 -6.08 10.50
C ALA A 189 -1.17 -6.96 9.52
N ASP A 190 -1.82 -7.99 8.96
CA ASP A 190 -1.21 -8.95 8.04
C ASP A 190 -0.84 -8.35 6.68
N PHE A 191 -1.47 -7.23 6.26
CA PHE A 191 -1.28 -6.68 4.91
C PHE A 191 0.04 -5.89 4.75
N LEU A 192 0.52 -5.25 5.82
CA LEU A 192 1.78 -4.48 5.82
C LEU A 192 3.01 -5.38 6.02
N THR A 193 2.91 -6.41 6.86
CA THR A 193 3.94 -7.43 7.06
C THR A 193 4.14 -8.28 5.81
N SER A 194 3.03 -8.58 5.13
CA SER A 194 2.90 -9.24 3.84
C SER A 194 3.90 -8.80 2.76
N ARG A 195 3.97 -7.49 2.50
CA ARG A 195 4.82 -6.90 1.46
C ARG A 195 6.30 -6.92 1.86
N MET A 196 6.57 -6.73 3.14
CA MET A 196 7.93 -6.75 3.68
C MET A 196 8.51 -8.17 3.67
N LEU A 197 7.70 -9.17 4.04
CA LEU A 197 8.05 -10.58 4.01
C LEU A 197 8.25 -11.09 2.58
N CYS A 198 7.33 -10.77 1.66
CA CYS A 198 7.45 -11.15 0.25
C CYS A 198 8.68 -10.50 -0.40
N GLY A 199 8.92 -9.20 -0.13
CA GLY A 199 10.11 -8.51 -0.60
C GLY A 199 11.42 -9.09 -0.04
N ALA A 200 11.43 -9.52 1.22
CA ALA A 200 12.60 -10.15 1.85
C ALA A 200 12.89 -11.55 1.27
N LEU A 201 11.86 -12.34 0.97
CA LEU A 201 12.00 -13.69 0.39
C LEU A 201 12.39 -13.69 -1.10
N LEU A 202 11.98 -12.65 -1.84
CA LEU A 202 12.39 -12.48 -3.24
C LEU A 202 13.78 -11.83 -3.36
N PHE A 203 14.28 -11.21 -2.30
CA PHE A 203 15.57 -10.53 -2.29
C PHE A 203 16.75 -11.40 -2.73
N PRO A 204 16.91 -12.66 -2.29
CA PRO A 204 18.00 -13.53 -2.73
C PRO A 204 17.96 -13.81 -4.23
N SER A 205 16.77 -14.07 -4.79
CA SER A 205 16.58 -14.33 -6.21
C SER A 205 16.90 -13.10 -7.07
N ILE A 206 16.44 -11.92 -6.62
CA ILE A 206 16.71 -10.64 -7.30
C ILE A 206 18.19 -10.29 -7.20
N ALA A 207 18.82 -10.50 -6.04
CA ALA A 207 20.25 -10.26 -5.84
C ALA A 207 21.12 -11.14 -6.74
N VAL A 208 20.80 -12.44 -6.86
CA VAL A 208 21.51 -13.38 -7.75
C VAL A 208 21.31 -13.00 -9.22
N LEU A 209 20.09 -12.65 -9.63
CA LEU A 209 19.80 -12.24 -11.00
C LEU A 209 20.54 -10.95 -11.38
N THR A 210 20.47 -9.94 -10.50
CA THR A 210 21.13 -8.65 -10.68
C THR A 210 22.66 -8.80 -10.71
N GLY A 211 23.22 -9.67 -9.86
CA GLY A 211 24.65 -9.98 -9.84
C GLY A 211 25.13 -10.69 -11.11
N ARG A 212 24.31 -11.57 -11.69
CA ARG A 212 24.62 -12.22 -12.98
C ARG A 212 24.61 -11.25 -14.16
N LEU A 213 23.74 -10.25 -14.15
CA LEU A 213 23.62 -9.26 -15.22
C LEU A 213 24.68 -8.15 -15.15
N LEU A 214 24.98 -7.64 -13.94
CA LEU A 214 25.90 -6.50 -13.76
C LEU A 214 27.38 -6.91 -13.64
N PHE A 215 27.67 -8.10 -13.09
CA PHE A 215 29.04 -8.54 -12.80
C PHE A 215 29.35 -9.94 -13.36
N PRO A 216 29.27 -10.13 -14.69
CA PRO A 216 29.56 -11.42 -15.33
C PRO A 216 31.04 -11.83 -15.16
N SER A 217 31.93 -10.89 -14.89
CA SER A 217 33.38 -11.09 -14.81
C SER A 217 33.90 -11.64 -13.47
N VAL A 218 33.09 -11.68 -12.40
CA VAL A 218 33.54 -12.14 -11.07
C VAL A 218 33.40 -13.65 -10.98
N THR A 219 34.49 -14.39 -10.74
CA THR A 219 34.53 -15.87 -10.79
C THR A 219 33.80 -16.56 -9.62
N SER A 220 33.70 -15.91 -8.46
CA SER A 220 33.07 -16.50 -7.27
C SER A 220 31.56 -16.21 -7.20
N HIS A 221 30.75 -17.28 -7.10
CA HIS A 221 29.28 -17.19 -7.08
C HIS A 221 28.72 -16.36 -5.92
N LEU A 222 29.36 -16.47 -4.74
CA LEU A 222 28.90 -15.82 -3.52
C LEU A 222 29.18 -14.31 -3.54
N GLN A 223 30.37 -13.91 -3.99
CA GLN A 223 30.74 -12.49 -4.16
C GLN A 223 29.87 -11.83 -5.24
N ARG A 224 29.57 -12.54 -6.33
CA ARG A 224 28.68 -12.06 -7.39
C ARG A 224 27.26 -11.80 -6.86
N ALA A 225 26.72 -12.69 -6.03
CA ALA A 225 25.41 -12.49 -5.42
C ALA A 225 25.41 -11.32 -4.41
N LEU A 226 26.47 -11.17 -3.61
CA LEU A 226 26.61 -10.06 -2.66
C LEU A 226 26.74 -8.70 -3.36
N LEU A 227 27.56 -8.60 -4.42
CA LEU A 227 27.67 -7.38 -5.24
C LEU A 227 26.35 -7.05 -5.97
N GLY A 228 25.64 -8.07 -6.46
CA GLY A 228 24.32 -7.90 -7.06
C GLY A 228 23.28 -7.38 -6.08
N GLY A 229 23.28 -7.91 -4.86
CA GLY A 229 22.41 -7.44 -3.78
C GLY A 229 22.70 -6.00 -3.36
N SER A 230 23.98 -5.63 -3.17
CA SER A 230 24.35 -4.27 -2.80
C SER A 230 24.03 -3.25 -3.90
N ALA A 231 24.32 -3.58 -5.16
CA ALA A 231 23.98 -2.74 -6.31
C ALA A 231 22.46 -2.54 -6.44
N TYR A 232 21.66 -3.59 -6.24
CA TYR A 232 20.20 -3.48 -6.24
C TYR A 232 19.67 -2.56 -5.13
N VAL A 233 20.18 -2.69 -3.89
CA VAL A 233 19.77 -1.82 -2.78
C VAL A 233 20.12 -0.37 -3.05
N LEU A 234 21.33 -0.11 -3.56
CA LEU A 234 21.77 1.24 -3.93
C LEU A 234 20.91 1.82 -5.04
N LEU A 235 20.69 1.08 -6.13
CA LEU A 235 19.86 1.52 -7.25
C LEU A 235 18.42 1.82 -6.82
N LYS A 236 17.82 0.92 -6.03
CA LYS A 236 16.48 1.11 -5.45
C LYS A 236 16.44 2.34 -4.54
N GLY A 237 17.48 2.57 -3.74
CA GLY A 237 17.64 3.74 -2.88
C GLY A 237 17.69 5.04 -3.66
N VAL A 238 18.56 5.12 -4.68
CA VAL A 238 18.67 6.29 -5.57
C VAL A 238 17.36 6.58 -6.28
N LEU A 239 16.68 5.54 -6.79
CA LEU A 239 15.40 5.68 -7.46
C LEU A 239 14.31 6.20 -6.52
N LYS A 240 14.28 5.74 -5.26
CA LYS A 240 13.36 6.24 -4.24
C LYS A 240 13.63 7.72 -3.89
N VAL A 241 14.90 8.11 -3.77
CA VAL A 241 15.28 9.51 -3.51
C VAL A 241 14.89 10.40 -4.69
N TYR A 242 15.19 9.96 -5.92
CA TYR A 242 14.81 10.66 -7.15
C TYR A 242 13.29 10.85 -7.23
N PHE A 243 12.52 9.80 -6.99
CA PHE A 243 11.06 9.85 -7.00
C PHE A 243 10.50 10.78 -5.93
N THR A 244 11.03 10.70 -4.70
CA THR A 244 10.66 11.62 -3.61
C THR A 244 10.95 13.07 -3.98
N LYS A 245 12.11 13.32 -4.59
CA LYS A 245 12.48 14.65 -5.07
C LYS A 245 11.58 15.14 -6.19
N GLN A 246 11.23 14.29 -7.16
CA GLN A 246 10.29 14.67 -8.22
C GLN A 246 8.89 14.92 -7.66
N LEU A 247 8.40 14.09 -6.74
CA LEU A 247 7.14 14.34 -6.04
C LEU A 247 7.17 15.66 -5.26
N PHE A 248 8.29 16.00 -4.64
CA PHE A 248 8.46 17.27 -3.94
C PHE A 248 8.41 18.45 -4.91
N ILE A 249 9.20 18.42 -6.00
CA ILE A 249 9.18 19.45 -7.06
C ILE A 249 7.77 19.59 -7.65
N MET A 250 7.06 18.47 -7.79
CA MET A 250 5.68 18.44 -8.26
C MET A 250 4.72 19.17 -7.31
N HIS A 251 4.76 18.86 -6.01
CA HIS A 251 3.90 19.52 -5.04
C HIS A 251 4.26 20.99 -4.82
N ALA A 252 5.56 21.32 -4.90
CA ALA A 252 6.08 22.67 -4.79
C ALA A 252 5.81 23.52 -6.05
N GLY A 253 5.78 22.89 -7.24
CA GLY A 253 5.52 23.53 -8.53
C GLY A 253 4.03 23.67 -8.87
N ARG A 254 3.12 23.29 -7.96
CA ARG A 254 1.68 23.50 -8.15
C ARG A 254 1.39 25.00 -8.16
N ARG A 255 0.88 25.49 -9.28
CA ARG A 255 0.41 26.87 -9.39
C ARG A 255 -1.10 26.91 -9.24
N ILE A 256 -1.55 27.68 -8.27
CA ILE A 256 -2.96 28.01 -8.08
C ILE A 256 -3.19 29.29 -8.86
N LEU A 257 -4.10 29.25 -9.85
CA LEU A 257 -4.39 30.43 -10.66
C LEU A 257 -5.41 31.33 -9.97
N ASN A 258 -5.27 32.63 -10.17
CA ASN A 258 -6.34 33.55 -9.81
C ASN A 258 -7.54 33.36 -10.75
N TYR A 259 -8.74 33.49 -10.21
CA TYR A 259 -9.97 33.37 -10.97
C TYR A 259 -10.01 34.32 -12.17
N GLY A 260 -9.51 35.55 -12.01
CA GLY A 260 -9.44 36.54 -13.09
C GLY A 260 -8.50 36.14 -14.23
N ASP A 261 -7.40 35.44 -13.93
CA ASP A 261 -6.41 35.02 -14.94
C ASP A 261 -6.94 33.84 -15.76
N VAL A 262 -7.66 32.92 -15.11
CA VAL A 262 -8.37 31.82 -15.80
C VAL A 262 -9.37 32.37 -16.81
N GLN A 263 -10.20 33.33 -16.41
CA GLN A 263 -11.21 33.94 -17.29
C GLN A 263 -10.61 34.71 -18.48
N ARG A 264 -9.40 35.26 -18.34
CA ARG A 264 -8.69 35.89 -19.46
C ARG A 264 -8.16 34.85 -20.45
N ALA A 265 -7.59 33.76 -19.93
CA ALA A 265 -7.09 32.66 -20.74
C ALA A 265 -8.21 31.97 -21.55
N GLU A 266 -9.39 31.75 -20.94
CA GLU A 266 -10.56 31.19 -21.61
C GLU A 266 -11.05 32.10 -22.76
N ARG A 267 -11.18 33.41 -22.51
CA ARG A 267 -11.58 34.36 -23.56
C ARG A 267 -10.62 34.42 -24.74
N HIS A 268 -9.31 34.33 -24.50
CA HIS A 268 -8.32 34.27 -25.57
C HIS A 268 -8.43 33.00 -26.42
N ARG A 269 -8.80 31.87 -25.80
CA ARG A 269 -8.98 30.60 -26.51
C ARG A 269 -10.21 30.63 -27.41
N ASP A 270 -11.32 31.17 -26.93
CA ASP A 270 -12.56 31.29 -27.69
C ASP A 270 -12.44 32.31 -28.84
N GLY A 271 -11.75 33.43 -28.60
CA GLY A 271 -11.50 34.45 -29.63
C GLY A 271 -10.49 34.04 -30.71
N SER A 272 -9.70 32.99 -30.49
CA SER A 272 -8.75 32.45 -31.48
C SER A 272 -9.31 31.23 -32.24
N SER A 273 -10.51 30.78 -31.88
CA SER A 273 -11.22 29.66 -32.52
C SER A 273 -12.35 30.13 -33.45
N ASN A 274 -12.48 31.44 -33.63
CA ASN A 274 -13.49 32.14 -34.43
C ASN A 274 -12.78 33.00 -35.50
#